data_AF-A0A2V5S7L5-F1
#
_entry.id   AF-A0A2V5S7L5-F1
#
_cell.length_a   1.000
_cell.length_b   1.000
_cell.length_c   1.000
_cell.angle_alpha   90.00
_cell.angle_beta   90.00
_cell.angle_gamma   90.00
#
_symmetry.space_group_name_H-M   'P 1'
#
loop_
_entity.id
_entity.type
_entity.pdbx_description
1 polymer ?
#
loop_
_entity_poly.entity_id
_entity_poly.type
_entity_poly.pdbx_seq_one_letter_code
_entity_poly.pdbx_strand_id
1 'polypeptide(L)'
;MKKLITMLRTGPVIVGEFRGGKAETARRFDKSDKNAAPIEFGMYKFNLELLADGSPVMISVFLDAGTKAEEFAAKVQIKRGDAVAVAVNKLELKNGVRRASCGMANFAVLEKAEVDLFRS
;
A
#
# COMPACT_ATOMS: atom_id res chain seq x y z
N MET A 1 -7.27 1.04 17.41
CA MET A 1 -6.93 -0.39 17.66
C MET A 1 -7.62 -1.40 16.74
N LYS A 2 -8.94 -1.34 16.49
CA LYS A 2 -9.65 -2.40 15.72
C LYS A 2 -9.09 -2.63 14.30
N LYS A 3 -8.66 -1.57 13.59
CA LYS A 3 -8.15 -1.67 12.21
C LYS A 3 -6.82 -2.43 12.15
N LEU A 4 -5.88 -2.10 13.03
CA LEU A 4 -4.55 -2.69 13.05
C LEU A 4 -4.57 -4.16 13.50
N ILE A 5 -5.46 -4.50 14.45
CA ILE A 5 -5.68 -5.90 14.87
C ILE A 5 -6.21 -6.76 13.72
N THR A 6 -7.11 -6.22 12.89
CA THR A 6 -7.60 -6.92 11.69
C THR A 6 -6.48 -7.13 10.68
N MET A 7 -5.60 -6.14 10.50
CA MET A 7 -4.47 -6.21 9.56
C MET A 7 -3.37 -7.18 10.01
N LEU A 8 -3.11 -7.31 11.31
CA LEU A 8 -2.15 -8.29 11.85
C LEU A 8 -2.56 -9.75 11.55
N ARG A 9 -3.86 -10.00 11.31
CA ARG A 9 -4.36 -11.33 10.94
C ARG A 9 -4.17 -11.66 9.46
N THR A 10 -3.90 -10.67 8.61
CA THR A 10 -3.78 -10.86 7.15
C THR A 10 -2.34 -11.02 6.67
N GLY A 11 -1.33 -10.70 7.50
CA GLY A 11 0.07 -10.90 7.19
C GLY A 11 1.02 -10.01 8.00
N PRO A 12 2.31 -9.96 7.64
CA PRO A 12 3.25 -9.00 8.22
C PRO A 12 2.75 -7.57 7.99
N VAL A 13 2.78 -6.74 9.03
CA VAL A 13 2.37 -5.34 8.94
C VAL A 13 3.61 -4.46 9.00
N ILE A 14 3.77 -3.60 8.00
CA ILE A 14 4.75 -2.52 8.04
C ILE A 14 4.05 -1.21 8.39
N VAL A 15 4.71 -0.40 9.20
CA VAL A 15 4.22 0.92 9.61
C VAL A 15 5.25 1.97 9.23
N GLY A 16 4.79 3.04 8.60
CA GLY A 16 5.67 4.10 8.13
C GLY A 16 4.95 5.44 7.94
N GLU A 17 5.73 6.50 7.80
CA GLU A 17 5.23 7.82 7.43
C GLU A 17 5.09 7.91 5.91
N PHE A 18 3.93 8.39 5.46
CA PHE A 18 3.69 8.65 4.05
C PHE A 18 4.56 9.79 3.53
N ARG A 19 5.30 9.52 2.46
CA ARG A 19 6.20 10.49 1.81
C ARG A 19 5.68 11.01 0.47
N GLY A 20 4.61 10.42 -0.06
CA GLY A 20 4.00 10.82 -1.33
C GLY A 20 3.61 9.62 -2.18
N GLY A 21 2.60 9.79 -3.04
CA GLY A 21 2.06 8.72 -3.87
C GLY A 21 1.35 9.23 -5.10
N LYS A 22 1.05 8.30 -6.01
CA LYS A 22 0.34 8.54 -7.27
C LYS A 22 -0.60 7.39 -7.60
N ALA A 23 -1.72 7.75 -8.20
CA ALA A 23 -2.61 6.82 -8.87
C ALA A 23 -1.98 6.38 -10.19
N GLU A 24 -2.06 5.09 -10.50
CA GLU A 24 -1.61 4.51 -11.77
C GLU A 24 -2.62 3.46 -12.25
N THR A 25 -2.65 3.24 -13.56
CA THR A 25 -3.32 2.08 -14.16
C THR A 25 -2.26 1.02 -14.47
N ALA A 26 -2.42 -0.18 -13.95
CA ALA A 26 -1.59 -1.32 -14.28
C ALA A 26 -2.31 -2.25 -15.25
N ARG A 27 -1.53 -2.93 -16.09
CA ARG A 27 -2.00 -3.91 -17.07
C ARG A 27 -1.44 -5.27 -16.72
N ARG A 28 -2.29 -6.30 -16.70
CA ARG A 28 -1.88 -7.70 -16.60
C ARG A 28 -2.33 -8.42 -17.87
N PHE A 29 -1.37 -9.07 -18.50
CA PHE A 29 -1.61 -9.96 -19.62
C PHE A 29 -1.92 -11.35 -19.09
N ASP A 30 -2.91 -12.00 -19.68
CA ASP A 30 -3.15 -13.41 -19.43
C ASP A 30 -1.94 -14.21 -19.92
N LYS A 31 -1.43 -15.12 -19.09
CA LYS A 31 -0.27 -15.96 -19.45
C LYS A 31 -0.68 -17.19 -20.27
N SER A 32 -1.94 -17.60 -20.17
CA SER A 32 -2.55 -18.74 -20.88
C SER A 32 -3.04 -18.35 -22.27
N ASP A 33 -3.47 -17.10 -22.48
CA ASP A 33 -3.87 -16.59 -23.79
C ASP A 33 -3.17 -15.27 -24.11
N LYS A 34 -2.19 -15.34 -25.03
CA LYS A 34 -1.41 -14.17 -25.48
C LYS A 34 -2.22 -13.20 -26.33
N ASN A 35 -3.40 -13.59 -26.82
CA ASN A 35 -4.28 -12.76 -27.62
C ASN A 35 -5.40 -12.10 -26.79
N ALA A 36 -5.57 -12.52 -25.52
CA ALA A 36 -6.53 -11.89 -24.63
C ALA A 36 -6.18 -10.41 -24.42
N ALA A 37 -7.20 -9.55 -24.45
CA ALA A 37 -7.03 -8.14 -24.17
C ALA A 37 -6.44 -7.95 -22.74
N PRO A 38 -5.46 -7.05 -22.55
CA PRO A 38 -4.87 -6.82 -21.24
C PRO A 38 -5.94 -6.37 -20.24
N ILE A 39 -5.93 -6.99 -19.06
CA ILE A 39 -6.80 -6.59 -17.96
C ILE A 39 -6.19 -5.36 -17.32
N GLU A 40 -6.89 -4.24 -17.39
CA GLU A 40 -6.53 -3.01 -16.69
C GLU A 40 -7.10 -3.04 -15.26
N PHE A 41 -6.28 -2.65 -14.29
CA PHE A 41 -6.73 -2.46 -12.91
C PHE A 41 -6.06 -1.24 -12.30
N GLY A 42 -6.81 -0.58 -11.41
CA GLY A 42 -6.32 0.55 -10.67
C GLY A 42 -5.24 0.14 -9.66
N MET A 43 -4.25 0.99 -9.49
CA MET A 43 -3.18 0.80 -8.52
C MET A 43 -2.83 2.14 -7.88
N TYR A 44 -2.65 2.14 -6.57
CA TYR A 44 -2.12 3.30 -5.85
C TYR A 44 -0.72 3.01 -5.35
N LYS A 45 0.27 3.75 -5.86
CA LYS A 45 1.67 3.60 -5.46
C LYS A 45 2.10 4.73 -4.56
N PHE A 46 2.79 4.43 -3.47
CA PHE A 46 3.33 5.45 -2.59
C PHE A 46 4.61 5.01 -1.92
N ASN A 47 5.34 5.98 -1.38
CA ASN A 47 6.53 5.73 -0.58
C ASN A 47 6.20 5.90 0.90
N LEU A 48 6.67 4.94 1.69
CA LEU A 48 6.73 5.02 3.14
C LEU A 48 8.17 5.17 3.58
N GLU A 49 8.36 5.90 4.66
CA GLU A 49 9.55 5.82 5.49
C GLU A 49 9.20 5.03 6.75
N LEU A 50 9.84 3.88 6.97
CA LEU A 50 9.48 3.00 8.07
C LEU A 50 9.76 3.68 9.41
N LEU A 51 8.82 3.56 10.35
CA LEU A 51 8.99 4.13 11.70
C LEU A 51 10.07 3.40 12.51
N ALA A 52 10.38 2.14 12.17
CA ALA A 52 11.32 1.33 12.93
C ALA A 52 12.80 1.71 12.68
N ASP A 53 13.15 2.02 11.44
CA ASP A 53 14.55 2.21 11.02
C ASP A 53 14.77 3.38 10.05
N GLY A 54 13.72 4.13 9.70
CA GLY A 54 13.77 5.20 8.71
C GLY A 54 13.98 4.72 7.27
N SER A 55 13.95 3.40 7.01
CA SER A 55 14.21 2.89 5.66
C SER A 55 13.06 3.23 4.71
N PRO A 56 13.35 3.62 3.46
CA PRO A 56 12.32 3.86 2.46
C PRO A 56 11.77 2.53 1.92
N VAL A 57 10.44 2.46 1.76
CA VAL A 57 9.74 1.34 1.12
C VAL A 57 8.69 1.86 0.14
N MET A 58 8.71 1.34 -1.08
CA MET A 58 7.68 1.62 -2.07
C MET A 58 6.52 0.63 -1.93
N ILE A 59 5.31 1.13 -1.72
CA ILE A 59 4.08 0.35 -1.59
C ILE A 59 3.30 0.41 -2.89
N SER A 60 2.78 -0.73 -3.33
CA SER A 60 1.81 -0.84 -4.42
C SER A 60 0.51 -1.45 -3.88
N VAL A 61 -0.55 -0.66 -3.85
CA VAL A 61 -1.90 -1.12 -3.48
C VAL A 61 -2.65 -1.48 -4.75
N PHE A 62 -3.00 -2.75 -4.89
CA PHE A 62 -3.83 -3.24 -5.98
C PHE A 62 -5.30 -3.06 -5.63
N LEU A 63 -6.05 -2.42 -6.53
CA LEU A 63 -7.46 -2.11 -6.34
C LEU A 63 -8.35 -3.19 -6.97
N ASP A 64 -9.54 -3.35 -6.41
CA ASP A 64 -10.53 -4.28 -6.92
C ASP A 64 -11.04 -3.84 -8.30
N ALA A 65 -11.47 -4.81 -9.11
CA ALA A 65 -11.99 -4.56 -10.45
C ALA A 65 -13.11 -3.49 -10.43
N GLY A 66 -13.04 -2.53 -11.35
CA GLY A 66 -13.97 -1.40 -11.42
C GLY A 66 -13.61 -0.20 -10.55
N THR A 67 -12.60 -0.29 -9.67
CA THR A 67 -12.15 0.85 -8.86
C THR A 67 -11.09 1.66 -9.62
N LYS A 68 -11.38 2.95 -9.88
CA LYS A 68 -10.40 3.87 -10.47
C LYS A 68 -9.40 4.35 -9.43
N ALA A 69 -8.12 4.34 -9.80
CA ALA A 69 -7.03 4.71 -8.90
C ALA A 69 -7.09 6.18 -8.44
N GLU A 70 -7.53 7.09 -9.31
CA GLU A 70 -7.67 8.51 -8.98
C GLU A 70 -8.78 8.75 -7.96
N GLU A 71 -9.95 8.12 -8.16
CA GLU A 71 -11.08 8.20 -7.25
C GLU A 71 -10.73 7.62 -5.88
N PHE A 72 -9.98 6.52 -5.87
CA PHE A 72 -9.45 5.94 -4.66
C PHE A 72 -8.46 6.89 -3.96
N ALA A 73 -7.46 7.41 -4.66
CA ALA A 73 -6.49 8.34 -4.09
C ALA A 73 -7.15 9.58 -3.47
N ALA A 74 -8.18 10.12 -4.12
CA ALA A 74 -8.97 11.24 -3.59
C ALA A 74 -9.74 10.89 -2.31
N LYS A 75 -10.27 9.66 -2.20
CA LYS A 75 -11.03 9.18 -1.02
C LYS A 75 -10.14 8.93 0.20
N VAL A 76 -8.91 8.48 0.00
CA VAL A 76 -8.00 8.10 1.09
C VAL A 76 -7.50 9.33 1.87
N GLN A 77 -7.53 10.53 1.26
CA GLN A 77 -7.20 11.83 1.89
C GLN A 77 -5.87 11.85 2.68
N ILE A 78 -4.93 11.01 2.29
CA ILE A 78 -3.64 10.86 2.96
C ILE A 78 -2.71 12.04 2.64
N LYS A 79 -2.03 12.55 3.66
CA LYS A 79 -1.08 13.66 3.56
C LYS A 79 0.33 13.21 3.94
N ARG A 80 1.32 13.96 3.47
CA ARG A 80 2.72 13.73 3.83
C ARG A 80 2.88 13.84 5.35
N GLY A 81 3.52 12.84 5.95
CA GLY A 81 3.71 12.74 7.40
C GLY A 81 2.63 11.93 8.12
N ASP A 82 1.53 11.58 7.46
CA ASP A 82 0.54 10.67 8.04
C ASP A 82 1.17 9.29 8.23
N ALA A 83 0.88 8.67 9.38
CA ALA A 83 1.30 7.30 9.63
C ALA A 83 0.37 6.32 8.94
N VAL A 84 0.94 5.31 8.30
CA VAL A 84 0.22 4.30 7.55
C VAL A 84 0.67 2.93 8.01
N ALA A 85 -0.30 2.07 8.29
CA ALA A 85 -0.08 0.63 8.39
C ALA A 85 -0.41 -0.01 7.04
N VAL A 86 0.42 -0.98 6.63
CA VAL A 86 0.20 -1.79 5.44
C VAL A 86 0.44 -3.26 5.82
N ALA A 87 -0.60 -4.09 5.71
CA ALA A 87 -0.46 -5.54 5.77
C ALA A 87 0.04 -6.02 4.41
N VAL A 88 1.28 -6.50 4.37
CA VAL A 88 1.95 -6.83 3.12
C VAL A 88 1.62 -8.25 2.69
N ASN A 89 1.21 -8.41 1.43
CA ASN A 89 1.05 -9.72 0.81
C ASN A 89 2.40 -10.24 0.29
N LYS A 90 3.29 -9.31 -0.08
CA LYS A 90 4.63 -9.60 -0.62
C LYS A 90 5.59 -8.46 -0.28
N LEU A 91 6.82 -8.79 0.09
CA LEU A 91 7.93 -7.86 0.29
C LEU A 91 9.12 -8.33 -0.55
N GLU A 92 9.71 -7.43 -1.34
CA GLU A 92 10.79 -7.74 -2.27
C GLU A 92 11.85 -6.63 -2.27
N LEU A 93 13.11 -7.00 -2.55
CA LEU A 93 14.16 -6.04 -2.87
C LEU A 93 14.37 -6.06 -4.38
N LYS A 94 14.10 -4.94 -5.06
CA LYS A 94 14.27 -4.82 -6.51
C LYS A 94 15.06 -3.57 -6.86
N ASN A 95 16.23 -3.75 -7.48
CA ASN A 95 17.16 -2.67 -7.85
C ASN A 95 17.54 -1.80 -6.64
N GLY A 96 17.83 -2.43 -5.49
CA GLY A 96 18.17 -1.71 -4.25
C GLY A 96 16.98 -1.04 -3.54
N VAL A 97 15.76 -1.09 -4.08
CA VAL A 97 14.57 -0.51 -3.47
C VAL A 97 13.72 -1.61 -2.83
N ARG A 98 13.40 -1.45 -1.54
CA ARG A 98 12.41 -2.30 -0.86
C ARG A 98 11.02 -1.97 -1.40
N ARG A 99 10.31 -2.99 -1.88
CA ARG A 99 8.97 -2.87 -2.47
C ARG A 99 8.04 -3.81 -1.75
N ALA A 100 6.88 -3.31 -1.36
CA ALA A 100 5.82 -4.15 -0.83
C ALA A 100 4.54 -3.96 -1.63
N SER A 101 3.69 -4.98 -1.60
CA SER A 101 2.37 -4.91 -2.22
C SER A 101 1.29 -5.45 -1.31
N CYS A 102 0.11 -4.86 -1.40
CA CYS A 102 -1.07 -5.28 -0.66
C CYS A 102 -2.34 -5.08 -1.51
N GLY A 103 -3.45 -5.68 -1.08
CA GLY A 103 -4.78 -5.33 -1.61
C GLY A 103 -5.34 -4.07 -0.96
N MET A 104 -6.44 -3.56 -1.51
CA MET A 104 -7.12 -2.35 -1.04
C MET A 104 -7.53 -2.40 0.44
N ALA A 105 -7.97 -3.56 0.95
CA ALA A 105 -8.38 -3.71 2.36
C ALA A 105 -7.20 -3.78 3.34
N ASN A 106 -5.97 -3.90 2.84
CA ASN A 106 -4.77 -4.20 3.62
C ASN A 106 -3.90 -2.97 3.87
N PHE A 107 -4.46 -1.76 3.78
CA PHE A 107 -3.77 -0.55 4.22
C PHE A 107 -4.73 0.36 5.01
N ALA A 108 -4.20 1.10 5.98
CA ALA A 108 -4.96 2.03 6.77
C ALA A 108 -4.10 3.23 7.20
N VAL A 109 -4.67 4.42 7.18
CA VAL A 109 -4.11 5.59 7.86
C VAL A 109 -4.36 5.44 9.36
N LEU A 110 -3.30 5.61 10.15
CA LEU A 110 -3.33 5.51 11.60
C LEU A 110 -3.60 6.86 12.24
N GLU A 111 -4.36 6.83 13.32
CA GLU A 111 -4.56 8.01 14.16
C GLU A 111 -3.31 8.27 15.01
N LYS A 112 -3.04 9.53 15.36
CA LYS A 112 -1.86 9.92 16.16
C LYS A 112 -1.70 9.07 17.43
N ALA A 113 -2.80 8.81 18.15
CA ALA A 113 -2.81 8.00 19.36
C ALA A 113 -2.35 6.54 19.12
N GLU A 114 -2.60 5.98 17.92
CA GLU A 114 -2.12 4.65 17.55
C GLU A 114 -0.62 4.65 17.24
N VAL A 115 -0.09 5.77 16.74
CA VAL A 115 1.33 5.93 16.39
C VAL A 115 2.20 6.08 17.64
N ASP A 116 1.74 6.85 18.62
CA ASP A 116 2.48 7.11 19.86
C ASP A 116 2.75 5.81 20.65
N LEU A 117 1.86 4.81 20.52
CA LEU A 117 2.04 3.45 21.08
C LEU A 117 3.19 2.66 20.42
N PHE A 118 3.62 2.99 19.21
CA PHE A 118 4.75 2.32 18.55
C PHE A 118 6.10 3.01 18.80
N ARG A 119 6.08 4.22 19.35
CA ARG A 119 7.28 5.01 19.65
C ARG A 119 7.72 4.93 21.11
N SER A 120 6.93 4.26 21.96
CA SER A 120 7.19 4.02 23.39
C SER A 120 7.75 2.61 23.61
#